data_AF-A0A9D7Q2W6-F1
#
_entry.id   AF-A0A9D7Q2W6-F1
#
_cell.length_a   1.000
_cell.length_b   1.000
_cell.length_c   1.000
_cell.angle_alpha   90.00
_cell.angle_beta   90.00
_cell.angle_gamma   90.00
#
_symmetry.space_group_name_H-M   'P 1'
#
loop_
_entity.id
_entity.type
_entity.pdbx_description
1 polymer ?
#
loop_
_entity_poly.entity_id
_entity_poly.type
_entity_poly.pdbx_seq_one_letter_code
_entity_poly.pdbx_strand_id
1 'polypeptide(L)' 'MGWSFGGYMVNWLQATTTRYKCFASMMGLYNLKSFYGTTEELWFPEWDLKGTPWNSALYTVDSPSEHVKNSLLPL' A
#
# COMPACT_ATOMS: atom_id res chain seq x y z
N MET A 1 0.59 -2.34 -14.55
CA MET A 1 -0.21 -3.47 -14.02
C MET A 1 0.64 -4.24 -13.04
N GLY A 2 0.10 -4.71 -11.91
CA GLY A 2 0.87 -5.42 -10.89
C GLY A 2 0.01 -6.30 -9.99
N TRP A 3 0.61 -7.37 -9.46
CA TRP A 3 -0.04 -8.34 -8.58
C TRP A 3 0.68 -8.41 -7.22
N SER A 4 -0.04 -8.63 -6.12
CA SER A 4 0.56 -8.76 -4.77
C SER A 4 1.38 -7.51 -4.41
N PHE A 5 2.68 -7.63 -4.09
CA PHE A 5 3.56 -6.47 -3.90
C PHE A 5 3.58 -5.52 -5.10
N GLY A 6 3.49 -6.07 -6.33
CA GLY A 6 3.33 -5.26 -7.53
C GLY A 6 2.01 -4.49 -7.56
N GLY A 7 0.93 -5.05 -7.02
CA GLY A 7 -0.35 -4.36 -6.85
C GLY A 7 -0.26 -3.25 -5.81
N TYR A 8 0.46 -3.48 -4.72
CA TYR A 8 0.80 -2.44 -3.74
C TYR A 8 1.54 -1.27 -4.38
N MET A 9 2.59 -1.54 -5.16
CA MET A 9 3.35 -0.50 -5.86
C MET A 9 2.50 0.26 -6.89
N VAL A 10 1.58 -0.43 -7.57
CA VAL A 10 0.63 0.23 -8.47
C VAL A 10 -0.31 1.17 -7.70
N ASN A 11 -0.85 0.73 -6.56
CA ASN A 11 -1.70 1.57 -5.70
C ASN A 11 -0.92 2.77 -5.15
N TRP A 12 0.34 2.56 -4.74
CA TRP A 12 1.23 3.61 -4.28
C TRP A 12 1.52 4.65 -5.36
N LEU A 13 1.85 4.19 -6.58
CA LEU A 13 2.06 5.07 -7.73
C LEU A 13 0.79 5.84 -8.11
N GLN A 14 -0.37 5.20 -8.07
CA GLN A 14 -1.65 5.87 -8.32
C GLN A 14 -1.90 7.01 -7.32
N ALA A 15 -1.51 6.84 -6.05
CA ALA A 15 -1.72 7.83 -5.02
C ALA A 15 -0.67 8.95 -4.99
N THR A 16 0.51 8.72 -5.59
CA THR A 16 1.67 9.65 -5.51
C THR A 16 2.06 10.28 -6.84
N THR A 17 1.59 9.78 -7.98
CA THR A 17 1.94 10.34 -9.30
C THR A 17 0.75 10.41 -10.27
N THR A 18 0.80 11.38 -11.16
CA THR A 18 -0.16 11.62 -12.25
C THR A 18 0.41 11.27 -13.62
N ARG A 19 1.61 10.69 -13.66
CA ARG A 19 2.36 10.43 -14.91
C ARG A 19 1.66 9.43 -15.83
N TYR A 20 0.87 8.52 -15.29
CA TYR A 20 0.27 7.41 -16.03
C TYR A 20 -1.23 7.63 -16.21
N LYS A 21 -1.75 7.25 -17.38
CA LYS A 21 -3.16 7.41 -17.71
C LYS A 21 -4.07 6.35 -17.10
N CYS A 22 -3.53 5.15 -16.87
CA CYS A 22 -4.28 4.05 -16.28
C CYS A 22 -3.37 3.16 -15.45
N PHE A 23 -3.97 2.55 -14.44
CA PHE A 23 -3.34 1.58 -13.56
C PHE A 23 -4.24 0.35 -13.48
N ALA A 24 -3.62 -0.81 -13.27
CA ALA A 24 -4.31 -2.06 -13.04
C ALA A 24 -3.61 -2.77 -11.87
N SER A 25 -4.32 -2.90 -10.75
CA SER A 25 -3.83 -3.52 -9.52
C SER A 25 -4.66 -4.76 -9.24
N MET A 26 -4.02 -5.90 -8.97
CA MET A 26 -4.70 -7.16 -8.63
C MET A 26 -4.12 -7.74 -7.35
N MET A 27 -5.00 -8.12 -6.41
CA MET A 27 -4.62 -8.66 -5.09
C MET A 27 -3.47 -7.88 -4.40
N GLY A 28 -3.45 -6.56 -4.57
CA GLY A 28 -2.41 -5.70 -4.00
C GLY A 28 -2.76 -5.21 -2.60
N LEU A 29 -1.75 -4.78 -1.85
CA LEU A 29 -1.97 -4.11 -0.58
C LEU A 29 -2.43 -2.67 -0.81
N TYR A 30 -3.48 -2.27 -0.11
CA TYR A 30 -4.00 -0.90 -0.14
C TYR A 30 -3.92 -0.24 1.24
N ASN A 31 -4.15 -1.01 2.30
CA ASN A 31 -4.02 -0.56 3.68
C ASN A 31 -3.07 -1.49 4.43
N LEU A 32 -1.90 -0.97 4.82
CA LEU A 32 -0.86 -1.75 5.49
C LEU A 32 -1.24 -2.14 6.92
N LYS A 33 -2.08 -1.36 7.62
CA LYS A 33 -2.57 -1.72 8.96
C LYS A 33 -3.53 -2.91 8.89
N SER A 34 -4.41 -2.90 7.89
CA SER A 34 -5.30 -4.03 7.63
C SER A 34 -4.50 -5.29 7.28
N PHE A 35 -3.46 -5.16 6.44
CA PHE A 35 -2.57 -6.26 6.08
C PHE A 35 -1.93 -6.93 7.31
N TYR A 36 -1.44 -6.15 8.27
CA TYR A 36 -0.87 -6.70 9.51
C TYR A 36 -1.88 -7.52 10.31
N GLY A 37 -3.15 -7.12 10.34
CA GLY A 37 -4.20 -7.84 11.06
C GLY A 37 -4.79 -9.05 10.33
N THR A 38 -4.56 -9.17 9.02
CA THR A 38 -5.14 -10.24 8.19
C THR A 38 -4.13 -11.24 7.66
N THR A 39 -2.84 -10.94 7.71
CA THR A 39 -1.79 -11.87 7.33
C THR A 39 -1.47 -12.84 8.47
N GLU A 40 -1.27 -14.12 8.13
CA GLU A 40 -0.73 -15.12 9.07
C GLU A 40 0.80 -14.97 9.21
N GLU A 41 1.45 -14.30 8.25
CA GLU A 41 2.90 -14.17 8.16
C GLU A 41 3.37 -12.78 8.65
N LEU A 42 3.34 -12.58 9.98
CA LEU A 42 3.71 -11.30 10.62
C LEU A 42 5.18 -10.89 10.41
N TRP A 43 6.06 -11.83 10.06
CA TRP A 43 7.47 -11.54 9.84
C TRP A 43 7.70 -10.51 8.73
N PHE A 44 6.98 -10.61 7.61
CA PHE A 44 7.14 -9.69 6.48
C PHE A 44 6.82 -8.23 6.84
N PRO A 45 5.61 -7.90 7.34
CA PRO A 45 5.31 -6.52 7.68
C PRO A 45 6.17 -6.00 8.84
N GLU A 46 6.56 -6.83 9.81
CA GLU A 46 7.45 -6.37 10.89
C GLU A 46 8.86 -6.06 10.41
N TRP A 47 9.40 -6.87 9.51
CA TRP A 47 10.71 -6.65 8.92
C TRP A 47 10.72 -5.43 7.99
N ASP A 48 9.78 -5.36 7.05
CA ASP A 48 9.74 -4.32 6.02
C ASP A 48 9.29 -2.96 6.57
N LEU A 49 8.30 -2.96 7.46
CA LEU A 49 7.76 -1.74 8.06
C LEU A 49 8.39 -1.43 9.42
N LYS A 50 9.50 -2.12 9.76
CA LYS A 50 10.35 -1.88 10.94
C LYS A 50 9.57 -1.84 12.25
N GLY A 51 8.68 -2.81 12.45
CA GLY A 51 7.90 -2.99 13.67
C GLY A 51 6.42 -3.17 13.40
N THR A 52 5.61 -2.85 14.40
CA THR A 52 4.16 -3.08 14.40
C THR A 52 3.37 -1.81 14.04
N PRO A 53 2.08 -1.91 13.67
CA PRO A 53 1.25 -0.76 13.29
C PRO A 53 1.15 0.37 14.32
N TRP A 54 1.35 0.05 15.60
CA TRP A 54 1.32 1.01 16.71
C TRP A 54 2.69 1.60 17.05
N ASN A 55 3.77 0.97 16.61
CA ASN A 55 5.15 1.40 16.91
C ASN A 55 5.87 2.02 15.69
N SER A 56 5.39 1.75 14.49
CA SER A 56 6.00 2.26 13.25
C SER A 56 5.06 3.18 12.49
N ALA A 57 5.55 4.40 12.21
CA ALA A 57 4.86 5.36 11.36
C ALA A 57 4.76 4.91 9.89
N LEU A 58 5.59 3.95 9.46
CA LEU A 58 5.63 3.47 8.07
C LEU A 58 4.32 2.84 7.64
N TYR A 59 3.56 2.24 8.55
CA TYR A 59 2.20 1.74 8.28
C TYR A 59 1.19 2.84 7.91
N THR A 60 1.52 4.10 8.15
CA THR A 60 0.70 5.25 7.78
C THR A 60 1.35 6.00 6.60
N VAL A 61 2.67 6.21 6.65
CA VAL A 61 3.42 6.92 5.59
C VAL A 61 3.41 6.13 4.28
N ASP A 62 3.68 4.83 4.31
CA ASP A 62 3.79 4.03 3.08
C ASP A 62 2.45 3.40 2.66
N SER A 63 1.36 3.68 3.39
CA SER A 63 0.06 3.12 3.06
C SER A 63 -0.61 3.92 1.94
N PRO A 64 -0.97 3.28 0.80
CA PRO A 64 -1.68 3.95 -0.29
C PRO A 64 -3.01 4.58 0.18
N SER A 65 -3.67 3.96 1.16
CA SER A 65 -4.92 4.46 1.76
C SER A 65 -4.85 5.89 2.30
N GLU A 66 -3.68 6.33 2.78
CA GLU A 66 -3.52 7.66 3.35
C GLU A 66 -3.33 8.74 2.28
N HIS A 67 -3.00 8.34 1.05
CA HIS A 67 -2.64 9.22 -0.06
C HIS A 67 -3.77 9.35 -1.11
N VAL A 68 -4.95 8.78 -0.84
CA VAL A 68 -6.11 8.74 -1.75
C VAL A 68 -6.59 10.12 -2.15
N LYS A 69 -6.50 11.10 -1.25
CA LYS A 69 -6.90 12.49 -1.55
C LYS A 69 -6.05 13.14 -2.66
N ASN A 70 -4.84 12.62 -2.88
CA ASN A 70 -3.96 13.09 -3.95
C ASN A 70 -4.17 12.32 -5.27
N SER A 71 -4.98 11.25 -5.27
CA SER A 71 -5.30 10.52 -6.48
C SER A 71 -6.30 11.32 -7.32
N LEU A 72 -5.85 11.75 -8.51
CA LEU A 72 -6.70 12.44 -9.49
C LEU A 72 -7.45 11.45 -10.41
N LEU A 73 -7.17 10.15 -10.29
CA LEU A 73 -7.81 9.09 -11.07
C LEU A 73 -8.84 8.37 -10.19
N PRO A 74 -10.11 8.24 -10.62
CA PRO A 74 -11.07 7.41 -9.92
C PRO A 74 -10.56 5.96 -9.84
N LEU A 75 -10.75 5.35 -8.67
CA LEU A 75 -10.46 3.93 -8.41
C LEU A 75 -11.43 3.02 -9.17
#